data_AF-A0A2T7E3V3-F1
#
_entry.id   AF-A0A2T7E3V3-F1
#
_cell.length_a   1.000
_cell.length_b   1.000
_cell.length_c   1.000
_cell.angle_alpha   90.00
_cell.angle_beta   90.00
_cell.angle_gamma   90.00
#
_symmetry.space_group_name_H-M   'P 1'
#
loop_
_entity.id
_entity.type
_entity.pdbx_description
1 polymer ?
#
loop_
_entity_poly.entity_id
_entity_poly.type
_entity_poly.pdbx_seq_one_letter_code
_entity_poly.pdbx_strand_id
1 'polypeptide(L)'
;MAYWHVWFVEKNGTTWKELATDLGKSEIHVKDTWRRMKPKNLKKGSWTQDEYQNLFDLVNLDLRVKAHQKIAPSHRQLRDNISWEAISEKLTTRSNKDCCLKWYQQLASPLVKEGIWADTDDYLLMEALQKVDAVCVEDVDWERLLDHRSGELCRQRWNQMVRMIGGHREKPFIEQVEVLARRYCPEMLDYRKAESADLWPDELTGGTD
;
A
#
# COMPACT_ATOMS: atom_id res chain seq x y z
N MET A 1 16.89 -32.45 9.72
CA MET A 1 17.58 -31.16 9.51
C MET A 1 16.62 -29.97 9.51
N ALA A 2 15.63 -29.86 8.61
CA ALA A 2 14.75 -28.68 8.50
C ALA A 2 14.13 -28.15 9.81
N TYR A 3 13.68 -29.02 10.72
CA TYR A 3 13.10 -28.63 12.01
C TYR A 3 14.10 -28.00 13.00
N TRP A 4 15.38 -28.37 12.93
CA TRP A 4 16.41 -27.82 13.83
C TRP A 4 16.68 -26.34 13.52
N HIS A 5 16.76 -25.98 12.23
CA HIS A 5 16.95 -24.58 11.83
C HIS A 5 15.73 -23.72 12.20
N VAL A 6 14.52 -24.29 12.12
CA VAL A 6 13.30 -23.59 12.52
C VAL A 6 13.30 -23.31 14.02
N TRP A 7 13.53 -24.34 14.81
CA TRP A 7 13.65 -24.21 16.26
C TRP A 7 14.77 -23.24 16.66
N PHE A 8 15.94 -23.32 16.01
CA PHE A 8 17.08 -22.43 16.31
C PHE A 8 16.71 -20.97 16.12
N VAL A 9 16.07 -20.61 14.99
CA VAL A 9 15.66 -19.23 14.71
C VAL A 9 14.55 -18.78 15.66
N GLU A 10 13.62 -19.65 16.05
CA GLU A 10 12.59 -19.35 17.06
C GLU A 10 13.19 -19.09 18.45
N LYS A 11 14.24 -19.83 18.82
CA LYS A 11 14.89 -19.74 20.14
C LYS A 11 15.89 -18.60 20.26
N ASN A 12 16.70 -18.38 19.21
CA ASN A 12 17.86 -17.49 19.23
C ASN A 12 17.66 -16.23 18.38
N GLY A 13 16.55 -16.13 17.65
CA GLY A 13 16.27 -15.02 16.74
C GLY A 13 17.14 -15.06 15.49
N THR A 14 17.46 -13.89 14.94
CA THR A 14 18.19 -13.74 13.67
C THR A 14 19.72 -13.69 13.85
N THR A 15 20.30 -14.58 14.65
CA THR A 15 21.77 -14.71 14.81
C THR A 15 22.39 -15.50 13.65
N TRP A 16 22.28 -14.96 12.43
CA TRP A 16 22.70 -15.65 11.21
C TRP A 16 24.17 -16.06 11.21
N LYS A 17 25.03 -15.27 11.87
CA LYS A 17 26.47 -15.53 11.98
C LYS A 17 26.75 -16.86 12.70
N GLU A 18 26.08 -17.11 13.82
CA GLU A 18 26.23 -18.35 14.60
C GLU A 18 25.71 -19.55 13.81
N LEU A 19 24.51 -19.41 13.23
CA LEU A 19 23.91 -20.45 12.39
C LEU A 19 24.77 -20.77 11.16
N ALA A 20 25.44 -19.77 10.57
CA ALA A 20 26.34 -19.94 9.44
C ALA A 20 27.63 -20.67 9.82
N THR A 21 28.22 -20.35 10.98
CA THR A 21 29.37 -21.06 11.53
C THR A 21 29.05 -22.53 11.77
N ASP A 22 27.92 -22.83 12.42
CA ASP A 22 27.50 -24.21 12.72
C ASP A 22 27.24 -25.04 11.46
N LEU A 23 26.73 -24.42 10.39
CA LEU A 23 26.45 -25.08 9.12
C LEU A 23 27.64 -25.13 8.16
N GLY A 24 28.74 -24.45 8.48
CA GLY A 24 29.87 -24.29 7.56
C GLY A 24 29.47 -23.62 6.23
N LYS A 25 28.49 -22.70 6.28
CA LYS A 25 27.97 -21.95 5.11
C LYS A 25 28.19 -20.47 5.30
N SER A 26 28.01 -19.68 4.23
CA SER A 26 28.04 -18.21 4.36
C SER A 26 26.75 -17.69 4.99
N GLU A 27 26.88 -16.59 5.75
CA GLU A 27 25.74 -15.92 6.40
C GLU A 27 24.65 -15.54 5.40
N ILE A 28 25.04 -15.00 4.24
CA ILE A 28 24.14 -14.62 3.16
C ILE A 28 23.35 -15.83 2.67
N HIS A 29 24.02 -16.96 2.44
CA HIS A 29 23.37 -18.18 1.96
C HIS A 29 22.36 -18.71 2.98
N VAL A 30 22.71 -18.68 4.27
CA VAL A 30 21.81 -19.13 5.36
C VAL A 30 20.59 -18.23 5.45
N LYS A 31 20.78 -16.91 5.43
CA LYS A 31 19.70 -15.92 5.47
C LYS A 31 18.74 -16.08 4.28
N ASP A 32 19.27 -16.23 3.07
CA ASP A 32 18.45 -16.40 1.87
C ASP A 32 17.71 -17.74 1.84
N THR A 33 18.39 -18.81 2.26
CA THR A 33 17.76 -20.14 2.36
C THR A 33 16.64 -20.13 3.39
N TRP A 34 16.87 -19.54 4.55
CA TRP A 34 15.84 -19.38 5.58
C TRP A 34 14.64 -18.56 5.07
N ARG A 35 14.89 -17.43 4.39
CA ARG A 35 13.83 -16.59 3.81
C ARG A 35 12.90 -17.36 2.86
N ARG A 36 13.44 -18.33 2.12
CA ARG A 36 12.68 -19.20 1.19
C ARG A 36 11.99 -20.36 1.91
N MET A 37 12.65 -20.95 2.90
CA MET A 37 12.22 -22.19 3.56
C MET A 37 11.31 -21.99 4.78
N LYS A 38 11.34 -20.81 5.42
CA LYS A 38 10.57 -20.57 6.65
C LYS A 38 9.09 -20.93 6.44
N PRO A 39 8.46 -21.70 7.34
CA PRO A 39 7.04 -21.99 7.25
C PRO A 39 6.26 -20.68 7.20
N LYS A 40 5.46 -20.50 6.16
CA LYS A 40 4.56 -19.36 6.04
C LYS A 40 3.14 -19.88 6.19
N ASN A 41 2.41 -19.38 7.17
CA ASN A 41 0.99 -19.67 7.37
C ASN A 41 0.14 -18.88 6.35
N LEU A 42 0.48 -19.01 5.07
CA LEU A 42 -0.19 -18.28 3.99
C LEU A 42 -1.61 -18.80 3.81
N LYS A 43 -2.57 -17.89 3.84
CA LYS A 43 -3.97 -18.19 3.55
C LYS A 43 -4.16 -18.27 2.04
N LYS A 44 -4.91 -19.28 1.60
CA LYS A 44 -5.39 -19.42 0.21
C LYS A 44 -6.83 -18.91 0.11
N GLY A 45 -7.21 -18.44 -1.07
CA GLY A 45 -8.57 -17.96 -1.34
C GLY A 45 -8.77 -16.46 -1.11
N SER A 46 -10.02 -16.05 -0.94
CA SER A 46 -10.45 -14.66 -0.86
C SER A 46 -9.79 -13.89 0.29
N TRP A 47 -9.57 -12.59 0.09
CA TRP A 47 -9.03 -11.70 1.13
C TRP A 47 -10.13 -11.37 2.16
N THR A 48 -9.80 -11.45 3.44
CA THR A 48 -10.72 -11.01 4.51
C THR A 48 -10.66 -9.50 4.70
N GLN A 49 -11.67 -8.92 5.35
CA GLN A 49 -11.69 -7.48 5.66
C GLN A 49 -10.48 -7.03 6.49
N ASP A 50 -10.08 -7.84 7.47
CA ASP A 50 -8.87 -7.56 8.25
C ASP A 50 -7.62 -7.59 7.38
N GLU A 51 -7.52 -8.49 6.39
CA GLU A 51 -6.37 -8.49 5.48
C GLU A 51 -6.34 -7.24 4.60
N TYR A 52 -7.50 -6.75 4.15
CA TYR A 52 -7.59 -5.47 3.43
C TYR A 52 -7.12 -4.31 4.30
N GLN A 53 -7.66 -4.21 5.52
CA GLN A 53 -7.33 -3.12 6.44
C GLN A 53 -5.84 -3.16 6.81
N ASN A 54 -5.33 -4.32 7.22
CA ASN A 54 -3.92 -4.48 7.59
C ASN A 54 -2.98 -4.16 6.42
N LEU A 55 -3.36 -4.48 5.18
CA LEU A 55 -2.54 -4.11 4.02
C LEU A 55 -2.46 -2.59 3.86
N PHE A 56 -3.58 -1.87 3.99
CA PHE A 56 -3.58 -0.40 3.97
C PHE A 56 -2.73 0.18 5.11
N ASP A 57 -2.94 -0.29 6.33
CA ASP A 57 -2.23 0.21 7.51
C ASP A 57 -0.72 0.05 7.37
N LEU A 58 -0.28 -1.10 6.85
CA LEU A 58 1.13 -1.41 6.63
C LEU A 58 1.75 -0.58 5.50
N VAL A 59 1.02 -0.34 4.40
CA VAL A 59 1.48 0.57 3.33
C VAL A 59 1.58 2.00 3.85
N ASN A 60 0.56 2.48 4.57
CA ASN A 60 0.56 3.82 5.15
C ASN A 60 1.68 3.99 6.20
N LEU A 61 2.00 2.95 6.96
CA LEU A 61 3.14 2.96 7.87
C LEU A 61 4.48 3.01 7.12
N ASP A 62 4.65 2.23 6.04
CA ASP A 62 5.86 2.22 5.23
C ASP A 62 6.14 3.60 4.59
N LEU A 63 5.10 4.23 4.04
CA LEU A 63 5.18 5.60 3.49
C LEU A 63 5.58 6.62 4.55
N ARG A 64 4.94 6.57 5.74
CA ARG A 64 5.28 7.46 6.86
C ARG A 64 6.73 7.31 7.29
N VAL A 65 7.19 6.08 7.50
CA VAL A 65 8.57 5.82 7.93
C VAL A 65 9.58 6.38 6.93
N LYS A 66 9.34 6.20 5.63
CA LYS A 66 10.23 6.70 4.58
C LYS A 66 10.29 8.22 4.50
N ALA A 67 9.14 8.88 4.60
CA ALA A 67 9.07 10.33 4.63
C ALA A 67 9.90 10.93 5.78
N HIS A 68 9.88 10.30 6.96
CA HIS A 68 10.67 10.77 8.11
C HIS A 68 12.16 10.43 8.01
N GLN A 69 12.51 9.32 7.36
CA GLN A 69 13.89 8.87 7.25
C GLN A 69 14.67 9.57 6.12
N LYS A 70 14.02 10.40 5.29
CA LYS A 70 14.62 11.04 4.09
C LYS A 70 15.42 10.04 3.25
N ILE A 71 14.93 8.81 3.14
CA ILE A 71 15.60 7.78 2.36
C ILE A 71 15.64 8.27 0.92
N ALA A 72 16.85 8.51 0.41
CA ALA A 72 17.03 8.92 -0.98
C ALA A 72 16.32 7.91 -1.90
N PRO A 73 15.62 8.38 -2.95
CA PRO A 73 15.07 7.50 -3.96
C PRO A 73 16.18 6.57 -4.46
N SER A 74 15.97 5.26 -4.36
CA SER A 74 16.91 4.31 -4.97
C SER A 74 16.97 4.56 -6.48
N HIS A 75 18.12 4.33 -7.11
CA HIS A 75 18.27 4.34 -8.59
C HIS A 75 17.22 3.49 -9.33
N ARG A 76 16.56 2.56 -8.63
CA ARG A 76 15.41 1.83 -9.13
C ARG A 76 14.13 2.59 -8.76
N GLN A 77 13.66 3.45 -9.66
CA GLN A 77 12.35 4.11 -9.52
C GLN A 77 11.23 3.08 -9.65
N LEU A 78 10.82 2.51 -8.51
CA LEU A 78 9.55 1.79 -8.40
C LEU A 78 8.50 2.82 -8.03
N ARG A 79 7.35 2.78 -8.72
CA ARG A 79 6.23 3.74 -8.65
C ARG A 79 6.02 4.38 -7.27
N ASP A 80 6.00 3.56 -6.21
CA ASP A 80 5.77 4.01 -4.82
C ASP A 80 6.91 3.57 -3.85
N ASN A 81 7.99 2.98 -4.37
CA ASN A 81 9.08 2.36 -3.59
C ASN A 81 8.64 1.41 -2.44
N ILE A 82 7.40 0.90 -2.44
CA ILE A 82 6.82 0.15 -1.31
C ILE A 82 7.58 -1.16 -1.01
N SER A 83 7.92 -1.39 0.26
CA SER A 83 8.62 -2.62 0.68
C SER A 83 7.66 -3.79 0.88
N TRP A 84 7.25 -4.44 -0.22
CA TRP A 84 6.33 -5.58 -0.18
C TRP A 84 6.85 -6.77 0.63
N GLU A 85 8.17 -6.95 0.71
CA GLU A 85 8.78 -7.96 1.58
C GLU A 85 8.46 -7.68 3.05
N ALA A 86 8.80 -6.48 3.54
CA ALA A 86 8.55 -6.08 4.93
C ALA A 86 7.05 -6.09 5.28
N ILE A 87 6.21 -5.64 4.35
CA ILE A 87 4.74 -5.67 4.52
C ILE A 87 4.25 -7.11 4.64
N SER A 88 4.66 -8.01 3.75
CA SER A 88 4.21 -9.41 3.80
C SER A 88 4.68 -10.14 5.06
N GLU A 89 5.86 -9.79 5.58
CA GLU A 89 6.37 -10.35 6.84
C GLU A 89 5.54 -9.92 8.04
N LYS A 90 5.02 -8.69 8.05
CA LYS A 90 4.11 -8.20 9.08
C LYS A 90 2.68 -8.71 8.90
N LEU A 91 2.19 -8.81 7.66
CA LEU A 91 0.85 -9.30 7.38
C LEU A 91 0.72 -10.81 7.66
N THR A 92 1.80 -11.57 7.47
CA THR A 92 1.97 -13.02 7.72
C THR A 92 1.06 -13.96 6.92
N THR A 93 -0.10 -13.51 6.45
CA THR A 93 -1.11 -14.35 5.77
C THR A 93 -0.96 -14.37 4.26
N ARG A 94 -0.24 -13.43 3.66
CA ARG A 94 -0.10 -13.28 2.19
C ARG A 94 1.35 -13.06 1.81
N SER A 95 1.74 -13.51 0.61
CA SER A 95 3.11 -13.30 0.13
C SER A 95 3.35 -11.85 -0.34
N ASN A 96 4.61 -11.45 -0.48
CA ASN A 96 4.97 -10.14 -1.05
C ASN A 96 4.33 -9.89 -2.42
N LYS A 97 4.31 -10.92 -3.28
CA LYS A 97 3.71 -10.91 -4.60
C LYS A 97 2.20 -10.70 -4.51
N ASP A 98 1.53 -11.42 -3.59
CA ASP A 98 0.08 -11.29 -3.41
C ASP A 98 -0.29 -9.89 -2.90
N CYS A 99 0.48 -9.32 -1.95
CA CYS A 99 0.27 -7.97 -1.44
C CYS A 99 0.43 -6.92 -2.55
N CYS A 100 1.54 -7.00 -3.30
CA CYS A 100 1.82 -6.10 -4.43
C CYS A 100 0.72 -6.15 -5.49
N LEU A 101 0.34 -7.37 -5.90
CA LEU A 101 -0.70 -7.59 -6.89
C LEU A 101 -2.04 -7.02 -6.40
N LYS A 102 -2.39 -7.31 -5.14
CA LYS A 102 -3.63 -6.84 -4.53
C LYS A 102 -3.69 -5.32 -4.50
N TRP A 103 -2.60 -4.66 -4.10
CA TRP A 103 -2.51 -3.21 -4.06
C TRP A 103 -2.75 -2.60 -5.43
N TYR A 104 -1.91 -2.93 -6.42
CA TYR A 104 -1.95 -2.24 -7.71
C TYR A 104 -3.12 -2.64 -8.61
N GLN A 105 -3.73 -3.81 -8.41
CA GLN A 105 -4.88 -4.24 -9.21
C GLN A 105 -6.22 -3.84 -8.62
N GLN A 106 -6.31 -3.60 -7.31
CA GLN A 106 -7.61 -3.47 -6.63
C GLN A 106 -7.73 -2.28 -5.68
N LEU A 107 -6.63 -1.82 -5.08
CA LEU A 107 -6.67 -0.82 -4.01
C LEU A 107 -6.16 0.54 -4.48
N ALA A 108 -4.97 0.57 -5.09
CA ALA A 108 -4.46 1.75 -5.76
C ALA A 108 -5.33 2.06 -6.99
N SER A 109 -5.58 3.34 -7.23
CA SER A 109 -6.35 3.78 -8.38
C SER A 109 -5.62 3.41 -9.69
N PRO A 110 -6.26 2.67 -10.62
CA PRO A 110 -5.69 2.41 -11.94
C PRO A 110 -5.57 3.70 -12.75
N LEU A 111 -6.45 4.68 -12.51
CA LEU A 111 -6.47 5.99 -13.18
C LEU A 111 -5.21 6.81 -12.91
N VAL A 112 -4.49 6.53 -11.82
CA VAL A 112 -3.20 7.18 -11.55
C VAL A 112 -2.14 6.73 -12.55
N LYS A 113 -2.15 5.45 -12.94
CA LYS A 113 -1.24 4.96 -13.98
C LYS A 113 -1.55 5.61 -15.34
N GLU A 114 -2.79 6.01 -15.55
CA GLU A 114 -3.25 6.69 -16.76
C GLU A 114 -3.00 8.21 -16.72
N GLY A 115 -2.53 8.75 -15.60
CA GLY A 115 -2.29 10.20 -15.41
C GLY A 115 -3.55 11.03 -15.23
N ILE A 116 -4.73 10.39 -15.13
CA ILE A 116 -6.04 11.05 -15.01
C ILE A 116 -6.40 11.29 -13.53
N TRP A 117 -5.72 10.60 -12.60
CA TRP A 117 -5.94 10.69 -11.16
C TRP A 117 -4.59 10.89 -10.48
N ALA A 118 -4.52 11.70 -9.43
CA ALA A 118 -3.31 11.91 -8.65
C ALA A 118 -3.23 10.89 -7.52
N ASP A 119 -2.02 10.59 -7.05
CA ASP A 119 -1.81 9.69 -5.90
C ASP A 119 -2.46 10.21 -4.61
N THR A 120 -2.79 11.51 -4.55
CA THR A 120 -3.50 12.16 -3.44
C THR A 120 -5.02 12.13 -3.61
N ASP A 121 -5.56 11.89 -4.79
CA ASP A 121 -6.98 12.12 -5.08
C ASP A 121 -7.91 11.13 -4.38
N ASP A 122 -7.50 9.88 -4.15
CA ASP A 122 -8.30 8.93 -3.36
C ASP A 122 -8.52 9.43 -1.92
N TYR A 123 -7.50 10.10 -1.36
CA TYR A 123 -7.53 10.65 0.00
C TYR A 123 -8.37 11.93 0.05
N LEU A 124 -8.23 12.81 -0.95
CA LEU A 124 -9.07 14.00 -1.09
C LEU A 124 -10.55 13.64 -1.28
N LEU A 125 -10.83 12.61 -2.10
CA LEU A 125 -12.18 12.13 -2.32
C LEU A 125 -12.82 11.65 -1.02
N MET A 126 -12.11 10.85 -0.21
CA MET A 126 -12.65 10.36 1.06
C MET A 126 -12.79 11.49 2.09
N GLU A 127 -11.84 12.42 2.14
CA GLU A 127 -11.93 13.60 3.00
C GLU A 127 -13.17 14.45 2.67
N ALA A 128 -13.44 14.68 1.38
CA ALA A 128 -14.60 15.43 0.92
C ALA A 128 -15.90 14.69 1.26
N LEU A 129 -15.97 13.38 0.98
CA LEU A 129 -17.16 12.55 1.30
C LEU A 129 -17.48 12.48 2.80
N GLN A 130 -16.47 12.59 3.68
CA GLN A 130 -16.70 12.68 5.12
C GLN A 130 -17.25 14.03 5.58
N LYS A 131 -17.00 15.11 4.82
CA LYS A 131 -17.39 16.47 5.18
C LYS A 131 -18.76 16.87 4.63
N VAL A 132 -19.22 16.22 3.56
CA VAL A 132 -20.57 16.45 3.02
C VAL A 132 -21.62 15.83 3.93
N ASP A 133 -22.74 16.52 4.10
CA ASP A 133 -23.91 16.02 4.83
C ASP A 133 -24.80 15.16 3.92
N ALA A 134 -24.20 14.16 3.27
CA ALA A 134 -24.89 13.23 2.38
C ALA A 134 -25.17 11.91 3.11
N VAL A 135 -26.42 11.44 3.07
CA VAL A 135 -26.82 10.17 3.70
C VAL A 135 -26.85 9.01 2.71
N CYS A 136 -26.89 9.30 1.40
CA CYS A 136 -26.78 8.32 0.33
C CYS A 136 -25.96 8.85 -0.86
N VAL A 137 -25.68 7.97 -1.82
CA VAL A 137 -24.83 8.26 -2.98
C VAL A 137 -25.47 9.31 -3.90
N GLU A 138 -26.80 9.35 -3.92
CA GLU A 138 -27.63 10.25 -4.71
C GLU A 138 -27.61 11.69 -4.17
N ASP A 139 -27.37 11.86 -2.87
CA ASP A 139 -27.31 13.18 -2.22
C ASP A 139 -25.96 13.88 -2.42
N VAL A 140 -24.96 13.17 -2.93
CA VAL A 140 -23.63 13.73 -3.15
C VAL A 140 -23.64 14.59 -4.42
N ASP A 141 -23.36 15.90 -4.27
CA ASP A 141 -23.08 16.80 -5.40
C ASP A 141 -21.67 16.52 -5.94
N TRP A 142 -21.56 15.47 -6.78
CA TRP A 142 -20.29 15.01 -7.33
C TRP A 142 -19.53 16.10 -8.11
N GLU A 143 -20.25 16.99 -8.80
CA GLU A 143 -19.65 18.07 -9.62
C GLU A 143 -18.94 19.13 -8.78
N ARG A 144 -19.31 19.25 -7.49
CA ARG A 144 -18.71 20.20 -6.55
C ARG A 144 -17.91 19.52 -5.45
N LEU A 145 -17.68 18.21 -5.56
CA LEU A 145 -17.01 17.44 -4.51
C LEU A 145 -15.50 17.71 -4.49
N LEU A 146 -14.87 17.82 -5.66
CA LEU A 146 -13.45 18.15 -5.82
C LEU A 146 -13.28 19.19 -6.95
N ASP A 147 -12.79 20.38 -6.62
CA ASP A 147 -12.68 21.50 -7.58
C ASP A 147 -11.77 21.20 -8.79
N HIS A 148 -10.81 20.28 -8.65
CA HIS A 148 -9.83 19.93 -9.68
C HIS A 148 -10.18 18.65 -10.45
N ARG A 149 -11.33 18.02 -10.19
CA ARG A 149 -11.78 16.78 -10.86
C ARG A 149 -13.25 16.89 -11.28
N SER A 150 -13.62 16.25 -12.38
CA SER A 150 -15.03 16.19 -12.77
C SER A 150 -15.83 15.28 -11.83
N GLY A 151 -17.12 15.59 -11.66
CA GLY A 151 -18.01 14.76 -10.85
C GLY A 151 -18.13 13.34 -11.40
N GLU A 152 -18.13 13.18 -12.73
CA GLU A 152 -18.11 11.87 -13.38
C GLU A 152 -16.91 11.01 -12.95
N LEU A 153 -15.70 11.57 -12.94
CA LEU A 153 -14.50 10.84 -12.52
C LEU A 153 -14.54 10.50 -11.03
N CYS A 154 -14.99 11.42 -10.19
CA CYS A 154 -15.16 11.18 -8.75
C CYS A 154 -16.13 10.02 -8.47
N ARG A 155 -17.28 10.04 -9.14
CA ARG A 155 -18.30 9.00 -9.02
C ARG A 155 -17.82 7.66 -9.58
N GLN A 156 -17.12 7.68 -10.71
CA GLN A 156 -16.50 6.49 -11.29
C GLN A 156 -15.51 5.86 -10.30
N ARG A 157 -14.65 6.68 -9.68
CA ARG A 157 -13.67 6.20 -8.70
C ARG A 157 -14.34 5.65 -7.45
N TRP A 158 -15.34 6.35 -6.90
CA TRP A 158 -16.15 5.86 -5.78
C TRP A 158 -16.72 4.46 -6.05
N ASN A 159 -17.34 4.27 -7.22
CA ASN A 159 -17.92 2.98 -7.61
C ASN A 159 -16.87 1.86 -7.68
N GLN A 160 -15.66 2.17 -8.14
CA GLN A 160 -14.55 1.20 -8.11
C GLN A 160 -14.17 0.85 -6.66
N MET A 161 -14.05 1.83 -5.78
CA MET A 161 -13.70 1.61 -4.37
C MET A 161 -14.74 0.74 -3.66
N VAL A 162 -16.02 1.04 -3.86
CA VAL A 162 -17.15 0.25 -3.30
C VAL A 162 -17.17 -1.18 -3.84
N ARG A 163 -16.85 -1.39 -5.13
CA ARG A 163 -16.74 -2.74 -5.70
C ARG A 163 -15.64 -3.56 -5.02
N MET A 164 -14.56 -2.91 -4.59
CA MET A 164 -13.37 -3.56 -4.02
C MET A 164 -13.32 -3.56 -2.49
N ILE A 165 -14.27 -2.89 -1.82
CA ILE A 165 -14.35 -2.83 -0.35
C ILE A 165 -14.67 -4.20 0.28
N GLY A 166 -15.12 -5.17 -0.53
CA GLY A 166 -15.42 -6.54 -0.14
C GLY A 166 -16.75 -6.66 0.59
N GLY A 167 -16.77 -7.31 1.76
CA GLY A 167 -18.00 -7.58 2.52
C GLY A 167 -18.73 -6.31 3.00
N HIS A 168 -18.07 -5.15 2.99
CA HIS A 168 -18.71 -3.88 3.32
C HIS A 168 -19.49 -3.27 2.14
N ARG A 169 -19.49 -3.89 0.96
CA ARG A 169 -20.21 -3.38 -0.21
C ARG A 169 -21.71 -3.25 0.02
N GLU A 170 -22.29 -4.16 0.81
CA GLU A 170 -23.73 -4.16 1.11
C GLU A 170 -24.08 -3.29 2.32
N LYS A 171 -23.09 -2.60 2.91
CA LYS A 171 -23.33 -1.69 4.03
C LYS A 171 -23.95 -0.37 3.54
N PRO A 172 -24.64 0.38 4.41
CA PRO A 172 -25.12 1.72 4.09
C PRO A 172 -23.98 2.64 3.64
N PHE A 173 -24.31 3.67 2.85
CA PHE A 173 -23.36 4.65 2.32
C PHE A 173 -22.41 5.20 3.39
N ILE A 174 -22.96 5.62 4.54
CA ILE A 174 -22.19 6.17 5.66
C ILE A 174 -21.13 5.17 6.17
N GLU A 175 -21.51 3.91 6.38
CA GLU A 175 -20.56 2.86 6.79
C GLU A 175 -19.50 2.58 5.71
N GLN A 176 -19.86 2.66 4.42
CA GLN A 176 -18.90 2.51 3.33
C GLN A 176 -17.87 3.66 3.34
N VAL A 177 -18.33 4.91 3.52
CA VAL A 177 -17.48 6.08 3.64
C VAL A 177 -16.55 5.94 4.84
N GLU A 178 -17.05 5.52 6.01
CA GLU A 178 -16.21 5.31 7.21
C GLU A 178 -15.10 4.27 6.99
N VAL A 179 -15.43 3.13 6.35
CA VAL A 179 -14.45 2.09 6.07
C VAL A 179 -13.40 2.56 5.07
N LEU A 180 -13.81 3.26 4.00
CA LEU A 180 -12.88 3.77 3.00
C LEU A 180 -12.04 4.92 3.55
N ALA A 181 -12.61 5.84 4.33
CA ALA A 181 -11.85 6.93 4.93
C ALA A 181 -10.79 6.45 5.92
N ARG A 182 -11.03 5.33 6.64
CA ARG A 182 -9.99 4.70 7.46
C ARG A 182 -8.82 4.17 6.60
N ARG A 183 -9.11 3.68 5.40
CA ARG A 183 -8.09 3.14 4.46
C ARG A 183 -7.31 4.25 3.77
N TYR A 184 -8.01 5.25 3.26
CA TYR A 184 -7.48 6.43 2.58
C TYR A 184 -7.47 7.63 3.55
N CYS A 185 -6.81 7.44 4.69
CA CYS A 185 -6.77 8.43 5.77
C CYS A 185 -6.21 9.79 5.29
N PRO A 186 -6.93 10.91 5.45
CA PRO A 186 -6.49 12.23 4.98
C PRO A 186 -5.11 12.67 5.51
N GLU A 187 -4.71 12.21 6.70
CA GLU A 187 -3.36 12.43 7.27
C GLU A 187 -2.23 11.96 6.34
N MET A 188 -2.52 11.05 5.40
CA MET A 188 -1.54 10.56 4.43
C MET A 188 -1.24 11.54 3.29
N LEU A 189 -2.04 12.59 3.12
CA LEU A 189 -1.87 13.59 2.06
C LEU A 189 -0.51 14.26 2.10
N ASP A 190 -0.01 14.61 3.28
CA ASP A 190 1.26 15.33 3.43
C ASP A 190 2.46 14.48 2.98
N TYR A 191 2.41 13.17 3.25
CA TYR A 191 3.47 12.25 2.84
C TYR A 191 3.46 11.97 1.33
N ARG A 192 2.29 12.04 0.68
CA ARG A 192 2.16 11.83 -0.78
C ARG A 192 2.43 13.09 -1.59
N LYS A 193 2.14 14.28 -1.07
CA LYS A 193 2.48 15.54 -1.74
C LYS A 193 3.99 15.75 -1.82
N ALA A 194 4.74 15.37 -0.77
CA ALA A 194 6.19 15.53 -0.71
C ALA A 194 6.92 14.80 -1.85
N GLU A 195 6.51 13.58 -2.23
CA GLU A 195 7.12 12.83 -3.34
C GLU A 195 6.93 13.52 -4.70
N SER A 196 5.85 14.27 -4.90
CA SER A 196 5.61 14.99 -6.16
C SER A 196 6.42 16.27 -6.31
N ALA A 197 6.83 16.89 -5.20
CA ALA A 197 7.58 18.16 -5.19
C ALA A 197 9.10 17.96 -5.37
N ASP A 198 9.62 16.77 -5.05
CA ASP A 198 11.04 16.42 -5.20
C ASP A 198 11.41 16.00 -6.66
N LEU A 199 10.45 15.96 -7.58
CA LEU A 199 10.69 15.85 -9.02
C LEU A 199 11.00 17.24 -9.59
N TRP A 200 12.26 17.64 -9.56
CA TRP A 200 12.71 18.93 -10.09
C TRP A 200 12.39 19.08 -11.60
N PRO A 201 11.79 20.22 -12.05
CA PRO A 201 11.49 20.47 -13.48
C PRO A 201 12.68 20.93 -14.33
N ASP A 202 13.92 20.83 -13.87
CA ASP A 202 15.07 21.48 -14.52
C ASP A 202 15.97 20.49 -15.26
N GLU A 203 15.46 19.92 -16.37
CA GLU A 203 16.30 19.27 -17.39
C GLU A 203 15.63 19.23 -18.79
N LEU A 204 14.92 20.30 -19.17
CA LEU A 204 14.33 20.42 -20.53
C LEU A 204 14.64 21.73 -21.27
N THR A 205 15.71 22.44 -20.92
CA THR A 205 16.25 23.50 -21.81
C THR A 205 17.74 23.33 -22.01
N GLY A 206 18.11 22.62 -23.07
CA GLY A 206 19.49 22.53 -23.52
C GLY A 206 19.61 21.87 -24.89
N GLY A 207 19.47 22.66 -25.95
CA GLY A 207 20.02 22.28 -27.26
C GLY A 207 19.16 22.59 -28.49
N THR A 208 18.99 23.86 -28.81
CA THR A 208 18.98 24.32 -30.21
C THR A 208 19.70 25.66 -30.25
N ASP A 209 20.97 25.62 -30.65
CA ASP A 209 21.55 26.38 -31.76
C ASP A 209 22.99 25.91 -32.02
#